data_AF-W5W8K4-F1
#
_entry.id   AF-W5W8K4-F1
#
_cell.length_a   1.000
_cell.length_b   1.000
_cell.length_c   1.000
_cell.angle_alpha   90.00
_cell.angle_beta   90.00
_cell.angle_gamma   90.00
#
_symmetry.space_group_name_H-M   'P 1'
#
loop_
_entity.id
_entity.type
_entity.pdbx_description
1 polymer ?
#
loop_
_entity_poly.entity_id
_entity_poly.type
_entity_poly.pdbx_seq_one_letter_code
_entity_poly.pdbx_strand_id
1 'polypeptide(L)' 'MIVTDNLSSHNSKSAREWLVDHPRIQHAFIPVAACWLNLQQGRWRLFRRTAIWGRPHPRPRKLRRRFVYRL' A
#
# COMPACT_ATOMS: atom_id res chain seq x y z
N MET A 1 -2.19 -5.19 -14.04
CA MET A 1 -2.31 -3.75 -13.79
C MET A 1 -2.03 -3.47 -12.31
N ILE A 2 -1.14 -2.53 -12.04
CA ILE A 2 -0.79 -2.03 -10.71
C ILE A 2 -1.36 -0.62 -10.58
N VAL A 3 -2.00 -0.32 -9.45
CA VAL A 3 -2.51 1.02 -9.15
C VAL A 3 -1.86 1.51 -7.86
N THR A 4 -1.18 2.65 -7.90
CA THR A 4 -0.51 3.25 -6.72
C THR A 4 -0.84 4.73 -6.59
N ASP A 5 -0.53 5.31 -5.43
CA ASP A 5 -0.50 6.76 -5.29
C ASP A 5 0.70 7.36 -6.05
N ASN A 6 0.69 8.69 -6.19
CA ASN A 6 1.73 9.46 -6.88
C ASN A 6 2.93 9.79 -5.97
N LEU A 7 3.33 8.85 -5.09
CA LEU A 7 4.51 9.05 -4.26
C LEU A 7 5.78 9.04 -5.12
N SER A 8 6.72 9.93 -4.82
CA SER A 8 7.96 10.09 -5.61
C SER A 8 8.80 8.82 -5.70
N SER A 9 8.73 7.94 -4.70
CA SER A 9 9.39 6.62 -4.72
C SER A 9 8.80 5.65 -5.73
N HIS A 10 7.48 5.74 -6.01
CA HIS A 10 6.78 4.92 -7.01
C HIS A 10 6.97 5.46 -8.44
N ASN A 11 7.34 6.73 -8.56
CA ASN A 11 7.60 7.40 -9.82
C ASN A 11 9.07 7.85 -9.92
N SER A 12 10.00 7.08 -9.35
CA SER A 12 11.43 7.37 -9.44
C SER A 12 11.97 6.99 -10.82
N LYS A 13 13.16 7.50 -11.18
CA LYS A 13 13.83 7.13 -12.44
C LYS A 13 14.04 5.61 -12.53
N SER A 14 14.56 5.01 -11.46
CA SER A 14 14.81 3.56 -11.42
C SER A 14 13.53 2.73 -11.52
N ALA A 15 12.42 3.17 -10.91
CA ALA A 15 11.13 2.49 -11.03
C ALA A 15 10.62 2.53 -12.48
N ARG A 16 10.74 3.68 -13.17
CA ARG A 16 10.33 3.81 -14.58
C ARG A 16 11.19 2.97 -15.52
N GLU A 17 12.51 3.00 -15.36
CA GLU A 17 13.44 2.18 -16.16
C GLU A 17 13.12 0.70 -16.00
N TRP A 18 12.89 0.25 -14.77
CA TRP A 18 12.48 -1.13 -14.52
C TRP A 18 11.14 -1.47 -15.20
N LEU A 19 10.15 -0.58 -15.19
CA LEU A 19 8.87 -0.81 -15.86
C LEU A 19 8.99 -0.91 -17.38
N VAL A 20 9.92 -0.18 -18.00
CA VAL A 20 10.21 -0.29 -19.45
C VAL A 20 10.66 -1.71 -19.80
N ASP A 21 11.50 -2.31 -18.97
CA ASP A 21 11.99 -3.69 -19.15
C ASP A 21 10.90 -4.75 -18.86
N HIS A 22 9.78 -4.36 -18.25
CA HIS A 22 8.71 -5.27 -17.81
C HIS A 22 7.34 -4.88 -18.41
N PRO A 23 7.16 -4.95 -19.75
CA PRO A 23 5.99 -4.41 -20.44
C PRO A 23 4.67 -5.12 -20.10
N ARG A 24 4.72 -6.31 -19.47
CA ARG A 24 3.53 -7.02 -18.97
C ARG A 24 2.90 -6.32 -17.76
N ILE A 25 3.63 -5.42 -17.12
CA ILE A 25 3.20 -4.69 -15.93
C ILE A 25 2.70 -3.31 -16.35
N GLN A 26 1.39 -3.18 -16.50
CA GLN A 26 0.75 -1.87 -16.66
C GLN A 26 0.61 -1.18 -15.31
N HIS A 27 1.09 0.06 -15.19
CA HIS A 27 1.06 0.83 -13.94
C HIS A 27 0.25 2.12 -14.14
N ALA A 28 -0.71 2.36 -13.25
CA ALA A 28 -1.52 3.57 -13.22
C ALA A 28 -1.33 4.32 -11.90
N PHE A 29 -1.10 5.62 -11.98
CA PHE A 29 -1.00 6.51 -10.82
C PHE A 29 -2.35 7.17 -10.55
N ILE A 30 -2.77 7.16 -9.29
CA ILE A 30 -3.94 7.92 -8.83
C ILE A 30 -3.55 9.41 -8.72
N PRO A 31 -4.43 10.36 -9.08
CA PRO A 31 -4.16 11.78 -8.94
C PRO A 31 -3.80 12.18 -7.50
N VAL A 32 -3.04 13.26 -7.39
CA VAL A 32 -2.67 13.84 -6.08
C VAL A 32 -3.96 14.16 -5.30
N ALA A 33 -3.94 13.88 -4.00
CA ALA A 33 -5.07 14.06 -3.08
C ALA A 33 -6.33 13.20 -3.37
N ALA A 34 -6.30 12.27 -4.33
CA ALA A 34 -7.45 11.41 -4.65
C ALA A 34 -7.38 10.04 -3.94
N CYS A 35 -6.97 10.00 -2.67
CA CYS A 35 -6.78 8.75 -1.93
C CYS A 35 -8.06 7.89 -1.81
N TRP A 36 -9.24 8.49 -1.96
CA TRP A 36 -10.54 7.81 -1.98
C TRP A 36 -10.74 6.89 -3.19
N LEU A 37 -9.99 7.09 -4.29
CA LEU A 37 -9.95 6.17 -5.43
C LEU A 37 -9.14 4.90 -5.12
N ASN A 38 -8.29 4.91 -4.09
CA ASN A 38 -7.48 3.76 -3.72
C ASN A 38 -8.26 2.80 -2.81
N LEU A 39 -8.65 1.64 -3.35
CA LEU A 39 -9.33 0.59 -2.58
C LEU A 39 -8.55 0.15 -1.32
N GLN A 40 -7.22 0.29 -1.32
CA GLN A 40 -6.40 0.00 -0.13
C GLN A 40 -6.78 0.89 1.04
N GLN A 41 -7.12 2.16 0.83
CA GLN A 41 -7.54 3.07 1.91
C GLN A 41 -8.82 2.59 2.59
N GLY A 42 -9.80 2.13 1.81
CA GLY A 42 -11.03 1.51 2.33
C GLY A 42 -10.74 0.26 3.15
N ARG A 43 -9.87 -0.62 2.67
CA ARG A 43 -9.43 -1.82 3.39
C ARG A 43 -8.74 -1.47 4.71
N TRP A 44 -7.86 -0.46 4.72
CA TRP A 44 -7.20 0.01 5.94
C TRP A 44 -8.17 0.61 6.95
N ARG A 45 -9.24 1.27 6.51
CA ARG A 45 -10.30 1.76 7.39
C ARG A 45 -11.02 0.61 8.09
N LEU A 46 -11.43 -0.41 7.34
CA LEU A 46 -12.06 -1.61 7.89
C LEU A 46 -11.14 -2.35 8.87
N PHE A 47 -9.89 -2.55 8.45
CA PHE A 47 -8.88 -3.21 9.26
C PHE A 47 -8.64 -2.47 10.59
N ARG A 48 -8.46 -1.14 10.56
CA ARG A 48 -8.31 -0.34 11.79
C ARG A 48 -9.51 -0.49 12.72
N ARG A 49 -10.73 -0.43 12.17
CA ARG A 49 -11.97 -0.57 12.95
C ARG A 49 -12.12 -1.95 13.60
N THR A 50 -11.72 -3.01 12.91
CA THR A 50 -11.98 -4.39 13.35
C THR A 50 -10.84 -4.99 14.17
N ALA A 51 -9.59 -4.67 13.83
CA ALA A 51 -8.42 -5.33 14.40
C ALA A 51 -7.66 -4.49 15.42
N ILE A 52 -7.78 -3.15 15.38
CA ILE A 52 -6.97 -2.24 16.19
C ILE A 52 -7.82 -1.44 17.18
N TRP A 53 -8.99 -0.94 16.75
CA TRP A 53 -9.84 -0.09 17.57
C TRP A 53 -10.22 -0.77 18.91
N GLY A 54 -10.10 -0.04 20.02
CA GLY A 54 -10.41 -0.52 21.36
C GLY A 54 -9.40 -1.52 21.96
N ARG A 55 -8.28 -1.80 21.28
CA ARG A 55 -7.22 -2.69 21.81
C ARG A 55 -5.97 -1.90 22.21
N PRO A 56 -5.29 -2.27 23.31
CA PRO A 56 -4.02 -1.65 23.68
C PRO A 56 -2.97 -1.88 22.59
N HIS A 57 -2.08 -0.91 22.39
CA HIS A 57 -1.07 -0.99 21.33
C HIS A 57 -0.18 -2.23 21.57
N PRO A 58 -0.11 -3.19 20.61
CA PRO A 58 0.74 -4.35 20.78
C PRO A 58 2.20 -3.92 20.81
N ARG A 59 3.03 -4.56 21.64
CA ARG A 59 4.49 -4.34 21.55
C ARG A 59 4.96 -4.56 20.10
N PRO A 60 5.85 -3.72 19.54
CA PRO A 60 6.19 -3.68 18.11
C PRO A 60 6.53 -5.06 17.51
N ARG A 61 7.21 -5.91 18.28
CA ARG A 61 7.59 -7.28 17.89
C ARG A 61 6.40 -8.21 17.61
N LYS A 62 5.25 -8.02 18.27
CA LYS A 62 4.04 -8.86 18.08
C LYS A 62 3.30 -8.51 16.79
N LEU A 63 3.27 -7.23 16.40
CA LEU A 63 2.67 -6.79 15.14
C LEU A 63 3.43 -7.36 13.93
N ARG A 64 4.76 -7.26 13.92
CA ARG A 64 5.60 -7.78 12.84
C ARG A 64 5.38 -9.28 12.58
N ARG A 65 5.29 -10.11 13.64
CA ARG A 65 5.02 -11.56 13.49
C ARG A 65 3.66 -11.86 12.87
N ARG A 66 2.64 -11.05 13.15
CA ARG A 66 1.28 -11.28 12.67
C ARG A 66 1.09 -10.86 11.21
N PHE A 67 1.77 -9.81 10.76
CA PHE A 67 1.58 -9.23 9.43
C PHE A 67 2.62 -9.66 8.39
N VAL A 68 3.86 -9.96 8.80
CA VAL A 68 4.96 -10.27 7.85
C VAL A 68 5.08 -11.77 7.56
N TYR A 69 4.65 -12.63 8.47
CA TYR A 69 4.94 -14.07 8.39
C TYR A 69 3.69 -14.96 8.43
N ARG A 70 2.49 -14.37 8.48
CA ARG A 70 1.22 -15.12 8.68
C ARG A 70 0.11 -14.76 7.70
N LEU A 71 0.37 -13.82 6.80
CA LEU A 71 -0.49 -13.39 5.71
C LEU A 71 0.30 -13.48 4.41
#